data_AF-A0A0T5P2P7-F1
#
_entry.id   AF-A0A0T5P2P7-F1
#
_cell.length_a   1.000
_cell.length_b   1.000
_cell.length_c   1.000
_cell.angle_alpha   90.00
_cell.angle_beta   90.00
_cell.angle_gamma   90.00
#
_symmetry.space_group_name_H-M   'P 1'
#
loop_
_entity.id
_entity.type
_entity.pdbx_description
1 polymer ?
#
loop_
_entity_poly.entity_id
_entity_poly.type
_entity_poly.pdbx_seq_one_letter_code
_entity_poly.pdbx_strand_id
1 'polypeptide(L)'
;SLSALPRCAHPATTIDVLPITPDDKPANKPNLFKLLNANGWETDTALLPDQRLWTETGRFDEEGHALGARLAERLGQSVRDVADAVSSLVRSGRDVRIVTDHGWLLMPGNLPHAALDPGLVEPSGKRTRCALVKPKATTSYMQVPWTWNSDISIAAATGARVFYAGCEYAHGGISPQECVLPVILVTGNKVRSEVSISKAQWEGFRLRLEVAGGADLEADLRLGSETSGPSLIKGARVLDDNGRTSFLVSDEHEGETACLVILDDNGHVVSQRVTTVGGE
;
A
#
# COMPACT_ATOMS: atom_id res chain seq x y z
N SER A 1 -2.07 6.25 -13.19
CA SER A 1 -0.93 7.18 -13.24
C SER A 1 -1.06 8.17 -12.10
N LEU A 2 -0.06 8.31 -11.22
CA LEU A 2 -0.03 9.34 -10.16
C LEU A 2 0.04 10.78 -10.72
N SER A 3 0.14 10.94 -12.05
CA SER A 3 0.04 12.23 -12.75
C SER A 3 -1.34 12.89 -12.68
N ALA A 4 -2.34 12.23 -12.07
CA ALA A 4 -3.69 12.77 -11.86
C ALA A 4 -3.86 13.45 -10.49
N LEU A 5 -2.82 13.48 -9.63
CA LEU A 5 -2.91 14.21 -8.37
C LEU A 5 -2.82 15.73 -8.62
N PRO A 6 -3.62 16.54 -7.90
CA PRO A 6 -3.56 17.99 -8.01
C PRO A 6 -2.13 18.49 -7.75
N ARG A 7 -1.64 19.34 -8.65
CA ARG A 7 -0.31 19.94 -8.53
C ARG A 7 -0.33 20.89 -7.34
N CYS A 8 0.63 20.71 -6.43
CA CYS A 8 0.89 21.70 -5.39
C CYS A 8 1.48 22.98 -6.02
N ALA A 9 1.60 24.06 -5.26
CA ALA A 9 2.11 25.34 -5.71
C ALA A 9 3.10 25.95 -4.70
N HIS A 10 3.57 27.16 -5.00
CA HIS A 10 4.58 27.89 -4.26
C HIS A 10 4.03 28.43 -2.91
N PRO A 11 4.62 28.11 -1.75
CA PRO A 11 4.21 28.70 -0.48
C PRO A 11 4.63 30.17 -0.38
N ALA A 12 3.83 30.97 0.33
CA ALA A 12 4.16 32.37 0.64
C ALA A 12 5.29 32.52 1.69
N THR A 13 5.56 31.47 2.48
CA THR A 13 6.62 31.44 3.50
C THR A 13 7.58 30.26 3.26
N THR A 14 8.86 30.48 3.58
CA THR A 14 9.95 29.57 3.21
C THR A 14 10.44 28.69 4.36
N ILE A 15 9.88 28.84 5.56
CA ILE A 15 10.45 28.31 6.82
C ILE A 15 10.53 26.78 6.83
N ASP A 16 9.52 26.10 6.28
CA ASP A 16 9.44 24.63 6.30
C ASP A 16 9.50 23.98 4.92
N VAL A 17 9.63 24.77 3.84
CA VAL A 17 9.79 24.27 2.47
C VAL A 17 8.70 23.24 2.12
N LEU A 18 7.48 23.46 2.62
CA LEU A 18 6.32 22.65 2.30
C LEU A 18 5.59 23.29 1.13
N PRO A 19 5.29 22.53 0.06
CA PRO A 19 4.47 23.05 -1.01
C PRO A 19 3.03 23.22 -0.52
N ILE A 20 2.25 24.06 -1.21
CA ILE A 20 0.84 24.31 -0.87
C ILE A 20 -0.10 23.53 -1.78
N THR A 21 -1.19 23.02 -1.24
CA THR A 21 -2.28 22.40 -2.00
C THR A 21 -3.06 23.45 -2.80
N PRO A 22 -3.92 23.05 -3.75
CA PRO A 22 -4.80 23.99 -4.46
C PRO A 22 -5.75 24.80 -3.57
N ASP A 23 -5.99 24.34 -2.33
CA ASP A 23 -6.81 25.03 -1.33
C ASP A 23 -5.96 25.95 -0.41
N ASP A 24 -4.74 26.30 -0.84
CA ASP A 24 -3.78 27.12 -0.08
C ASP A 24 -3.40 26.56 1.30
N LYS A 25 -3.46 25.23 1.47
CA LYS A 25 -3.04 24.56 2.70
C LYS A 25 -1.65 23.93 2.55
N PRO A 26 -0.85 23.80 3.62
CA PRO A 26 0.39 23.05 3.55
C PRO A 26 0.12 21.60 3.11
N ALA A 27 0.92 21.07 2.18
CA ALA A 27 0.82 19.71 1.69
C ALA A 27 1.35 18.67 2.70
N ASN A 28 0.81 18.69 3.91
CA ASN A 28 1.05 17.68 4.93
C ASN A 28 0.15 16.44 4.70
N LYS A 29 0.46 15.35 5.42
CA LYS A 29 -0.22 14.05 5.27
C LYS A 29 -1.76 14.15 5.31
N PRO A 30 -2.41 14.83 6.29
CA PRO A 30 -3.86 14.98 6.29
C PRO A 30 -4.43 15.66 5.05
N ASN A 31 -3.79 16.74 4.59
CA ASN A 31 -4.26 17.47 3.41
C ASN A 31 -4.04 16.67 2.12
N LEU A 32 -2.93 15.92 2.01
CA LEU A 32 -2.68 15.02 0.89
C LEU A 32 -3.69 13.88 0.83
N PHE A 33 -4.08 13.30 1.97
CA PHE A 33 -5.08 12.23 2.03
C PHE A 33 -6.45 12.74 1.59
N LYS A 34 -6.83 13.95 2.02
CA LYS A 34 -8.06 14.59 1.55
C LYS A 34 -8.06 14.75 0.02
N LEU A 35 -6.94 15.15 -0.56
CA LEU A 35 -6.79 15.27 -2.02
C LEU A 35 -6.83 13.91 -2.73
N LEU A 36 -6.22 12.86 -2.15
CA LEU A 36 -6.30 11.50 -2.66
C LEU A 36 -7.75 11.01 -2.70
N ASN A 37 -8.49 11.15 -1.59
CA ASN A 37 -9.90 10.77 -1.47
C ASN A 37 -10.77 11.53 -2.48
N ALA A 38 -10.57 12.85 -2.62
CA ALA A 38 -11.27 13.65 -3.62
C ALA A 38 -10.98 13.21 -5.07
N ASN A 39 -9.89 12.47 -5.32
CA ASN A 39 -9.50 11.93 -6.62
C ASN A 39 -9.78 10.41 -6.76
N GLY A 40 -10.63 9.86 -5.88
CA GLY A 40 -11.08 8.46 -5.95
C GLY A 40 -10.00 7.45 -5.54
N TRP A 41 -9.01 7.88 -4.75
CA TRP A 41 -8.11 6.99 -4.03
C TRP A 41 -8.56 6.87 -2.60
N GLU A 42 -8.69 5.66 -2.12
CA GLU A 42 -8.96 5.38 -0.72
C GLU A 42 -7.65 5.27 0.06
N THR A 43 -7.68 5.66 1.33
CA THR A 43 -6.52 5.59 2.24
C THR A 43 -6.70 4.63 3.41
N ASP A 44 -7.90 4.03 3.53
CA ASP A 44 -8.23 3.04 4.55
C ASP A 44 -8.09 1.60 4.00
N THR A 45 -7.66 0.65 4.83
CA THR A 45 -7.23 -0.70 4.41
C THR A 45 -8.36 -1.72 4.19
N ALA A 46 -9.63 -1.32 4.30
CA ALA A 46 -10.80 -2.21 4.16
C ALA A 46 -11.57 -1.88 2.87
N LEU A 47 -11.14 -2.43 1.73
CA LEU A 47 -11.69 -2.03 0.42
C LEU A 47 -12.00 -3.19 -0.50
N LEU A 48 -13.02 -2.97 -1.33
CA LEU A 48 -13.41 -3.84 -2.44
C LEU A 48 -12.30 -3.88 -3.51
N PRO A 49 -12.08 -5.02 -4.21
CA PRO A 49 -10.95 -5.22 -5.13
C PRO A 49 -10.81 -4.21 -6.28
N ASP A 50 -11.89 -3.53 -6.66
CA ASP A 50 -11.97 -2.60 -7.78
C ASP A 50 -11.64 -1.14 -7.42
N GLN A 51 -11.50 -0.83 -6.12
CA GLN A 51 -11.16 0.52 -5.65
C GLN A 51 -9.65 0.78 -5.64
N ARG A 52 -9.24 2.00 -5.99
CA ARG A 52 -7.84 2.44 -5.93
C ARG A 52 -7.45 2.68 -4.48
N LEU A 53 -6.39 2.03 -4.02
CA LEU A 53 -5.85 2.17 -2.68
C LEU A 53 -4.50 2.88 -2.71
N TRP A 54 -4.34 3.88 -1.86
CA TRP A 54 -3.04 4.40 -1.45
C TRP A 54 -2.78 3.92 -0.02
N THR A 55 -1.59 3.36 0.23
CA THR A 55 -1.17 2.97 1.58
C THR A 55 0.32 3.20 1.75
N GLU A 56 0.73 3.47 2.99
CA GLU A 56 2.12 3.57 3.42
C GLU A 56 2.40 2.42 4.38
N THR A 57 3.47 1.68 4.13
CA THR A 57 3.88 0.54 4.94
C THR A 57 5.35 0.62 5.29
N GLY A 58 5.70 0.08 6.45
CA GLY A 58 7.01 0.25 7.07
C GLY A 58 7.15 1.59 7.80
N ARG A 59 8.23 1.71 8.56
CA ARG A 59 8.62 2.93 9.29
C ARG A 59 10.10 3.23 9.07
N PHE A 60 10.59 2.99 7.85
CA PHE A 60 12.02 2.98 7.54
C PHE A 60 12.73 4.30 7.83
N ASP A 61 12.08 5.44 7.55
CA ASP A 61 12.64 6.76 7.84
C ASP A 61 12.73 7.00 9.35
N GLU A 62 11.60 6.82 10.05
CA GLU A 62 11.54 6.98 11.50
C GLU A 62 12.49 6.03 12.24
N GLU A 63 12.51 4.75 11.87
CA GLU A 63 13.44 3.76 12.42
C GLU A 63 14.88 4.08 12.07
N GLY A 64 15.14 4.62 10.88
CA GLY A 64 16.46 5.05 10.47
C GLY A 64 17.02 6.15 11.36
N HIS A 65 16.23 7.21 11.61
CA HIS A 65 16.59 8.27 12.55
C HIS A 65 16.74 7.77 13.98
N ALA A 66 15.89 6.83 14.41
CA ALA A 66 15.91 6.31 15.77
C ALA A 66 17.05 5.32 16.06
N LEU A 67 17.44 4.50 15.08
CA LEU A 67 18.35 3.37 15.27
C LEU A 67 19.75 3.59 14.68
N GLY A 68 19.93 4.52 13.74
CA GLY A 68 21.20 4.70 13.06
C GLY A 68 21.67 3.41 12.40
N ALA A 69 22.94 3.02 12.60
CA ALA A 69 23.50 1.79 12.05
C ALA A 69 22.71 0.51 12.40
N ARG A 70 22.03 0.51 13.55
CA ARG A 70 21.23 -0.64 14.02
C ARG A 70 19.96 -0.88 13.20
N LEU A 71 19.57 0.05 12.33
CA LEU A 71 18.52 -0.20 11.34
C LEU A 71 18.81 -1.46 10.53
N ALA A 72 20.08 -1.74 10.23
CA ALA A 72 20.51 -2.94 9.50
C ALA A 72 20.03 -4.26 10.15
N GLU A 73 19.89 -4.29 11.49
CA GLU A 73 19.37 -5.46 12.22
C GLU A 73 17.89 -5.70 11.95
N ARG A 74 17.13 -4.65 11.60
CA ARG A 74 15.67 -4.69 11.40
C ARG A 74 15.25 -4.75 9.94
N LEU A 75 16.05 -4.21 9.01
CA LEU A 75 15.70 -4.10 7.59
C LEU A 75 15.17 -5.41 7.00
N GLY A 76 15.80 -6.54 7.32
CA GLY A 76 15.37 -7.83 6.81
C GLY A 76 13.93 -8.19 7.21
N GLN A 77 13.53 -7.88 8.46
CA GLN A 77 12.16 -8.11 8.91
C GLN A 77 11.21 -7.07 8.32
N SER A 78 11.56 -5.78 8.37
CA SER A 78 10.71 -4.71 7.83
C SER A 78 10.42 -4.91 6.34
N VAL A 79 11.40 -5.39 5.56
CA VAL A 79 11.19 -5.74 4.13
C VAL A 79 10.28 -6.97 3.97
N ARG A 80 10.38 -7.99 4.85
CA ARG A 80 9.44 -9.13 4.83
C ARG A 80 8.01 -8.69 5.14
N ASP A 81 7.83 -7.83 6.14
CA ASP A 81 6.50 -7.30 6.50
C ASP A 81 5.87 -6.53 5.33
N VAL A 82 6.67 -5.72 4.60
CA VAL A 82 6.22 -5.08 3.36
C VAL A 82 5.89 -6.11 2.28
N ALA A 83 6.73 -7.12 2.08
CA ALA A 83 6.49 -8.17 1.08
C ALA A 83 5.22 -8.98 1.39
N ASP A 84 4.94 -9.26 2.65
CA ASP A 84 3.72 -9.97 3.09
C ASP A 84 2.47 -9.12 2.85
N ALA A 85 2.53 -7.82 3.17
CA ALA A 85 1.45 -6.88 2.89
C ALA A 85 1.16 -6.77 1.37
N VAL A 86 2.20 -6.64 0.56
CA VAL A 86 2.09 -6.64 -0.91
C VAL A 86 1.51 -7.96 -1.41
N SER A 87 2.00 -9.09 -0.90
CA SER A 87 1.53 -10.41 -1.30
C SER A 87 0.05 -10.62 -0.98
N SER A 88 -0.42 -10.14 0.18
CA SER A 88 -1.83 -10.16 0.55
C SER A 88 -2.69 -9.38 -0.46
N LEU A 89 -2.28 -8.15 -0.80
CA LEU A 89 -2.97 -7.34 -1.81
C LEU A 89 -2.98 -8.03 -3.18
N VAL A 90 -1.85 -8.58 -3.62
CA VAL A 90 -1.72 -9.28 -4.90
C VAL A 90 -2.60 -10.54 -4.95
N ARG A 91 -2.66 -11.32 -3.85
CA ARG A 91 -3.55 -12.49 -3.74
C ARG A 91 -5.03 -12.12 -3.78
N SER A 92 -5.40 -10.93 -3.31
CA SER A 92 -6.76 -10.40 -3.46
C SER A 92 -7.11 -9.99 -4.91
N GLY A 93 -6.20 -10.19 -5.86
CA GLY A 93 -6.38 -9.86 -7.27
C GLY A 93 -5.99 -8.44 -7.65
N ARG A 94 -5.30 -7.70 -6.76
CA ARG A 94 -4.89 -6.32 -7.00
C ARG A 94 -3.53 -6.25 -7.70
N ASP A 95 -3.41 -5.32 -8.63
CA ASP A 95 -2.11 -4.86 -9.11
C ASP A 95 -1.54 -3.84 -8.12
N VAL A 96 -0.31 -4.08 -7.66
CA VAL A 96 0.38 -3.24 -6.67
C VAL A 96 1.53 -2.50 -7.33
N ARG A 97 1.54 -1.17 -7.20
CA ARG A 97 2.66 -0.32 -7.58
C ARG A 97 3.36 0.17 -6.31
N ILE A 98 4.59 -0.29 -6.10
CA ILE A 98 5.43 0.11 -4.98
C ILE A 98 6.36 1.23 -5.45
N VAL A 99 6.44 2.28 -4.64
CA VAL A 99 7.33 3.42 -4.80
C VAL A 99 7.86 3.81 -3.42
N THR A 100 9.00 4.51 -3.39
CA THR A 100 9.43 5.29 -2.23
C THR A 100 9.39 6.77 -2.61
N ASP A 101 9.24 7.63 -1.61
CA ASP A 101 9.30 9.08 -1.76
C ASP A 101 10.75 9.58 -1.84
N HIS A 102 11.66 8.95 -1.10
CA HIS A 102 13.09 9.15 -1.20
C HIS A 102 13.87 7.87 -0.86
N GLY A 103 15.18 7.90 -1.11
CA GLY A 103 16.13 6.96 -0.54
C GLY A 103 16.88 7.57 0.65
N TRP A 104 17.92 6.89 1.11
CA TRP A 104 18.66 7.25 2.32
C TRP A 104 20.07 6.66 2.31
N LEU A 105 20.92 7.12 3.23
CA LEU A 105 22.28 6.65 3.44
C LEU A 105 22.40 5.98 4.81
N LEU A 106 23.06 4.83 4.84
CA LEU A 106 23.52 4.16 6.06
C LEU A 106 25.04 4.06 6.06
N MET A 107 25.69 4.49 7.13
CA MET A 107 27.12 4.29 7.31
C MET A 107 27.45 4.07 8.78
N PRO A 108 27.62 2.79 9.21
CA PRO A 108 28.16 2.48 10.53
C PRO A 108 29.51 3.18 10.74
N GLY A 109 29.67 3.83 11.89
CA GLY A 109 30.89 4.63 12.16
C GLY A 109 30.81 6.08 11.66
N ASN A 110 29.63 6.53 11.25
CA ASN A 110 29.25 7.89 10.84
C ASN A 110 29.56 8.26 9.39
N LEU A 111 28.65 9.02 8.81
CA LEU A 111 28.83 9.71 7.53
C LEU A 111 29.89 10.82 7.68
N PRO A 112 30.80 11.00 6.70
CA PRO A 112 31.81 12.04 6.73
C PRO A 112 31.21 13.45 6.84
N HIS A 113 31.78 14.28 7.71
CA HIS A 113 31.32 15.66 7.90
C HIS A 113 31.64 16.55 6.68
N ALA A 114 30.67 17.37 6.28
CA ALA A 114 30.76 18.46 5.33
C ALA A 114 30.70 19.79 6.09
N ALA A 115 31.81 20.53 6.14
CA ALA A 115 31.84 21.82 6.81
C ALA A 115 31.04 22.85 6.01
N LEU A 116 30.01 23.41 6.62
CA LEU A 116 29.20 24.49 6.05
C LEU A 116 29.17 25.66 7.03
N ASP A 117 29.55 26.85 6.55
CA ASP A 117 29.55 28.07 7.34
C ASP A 117 28.10 28.45 7.72
N PRO A 118 27.77 28.50 9.03
CA PRO A 118 26.43 28.89 9.50
C PRO A 118 26.03 30.30 9.04
N GLY A 119 26.98 31.18 8.77
CA GLY A 119 26.74 32.54 8.28
C GLY A 119 26.04 32.58 6.92
N LEU A 120 26.17 31.52 6.10
CA LEU A 120 25.60 31.42 4.76
C LEU A 120 24.16 30.85 4.76
N VAL A 121 23.72 30.27 5.87
CA VAL A 121 22.47 29.49 5.94
C VAL A 121 21.38 30.30 6.64
N GLU A 122 20.14 30.18 6.19
CA GLU A 122 18.98 30.76 6.87
C GLU A 122 18.87 30.23 8.32
N PRO A 123 18.39 31.05 9.29
CA PRO A 123 18.11 30.57 10.63
C PRO A 123 17.20 29.34 10.60
N SER A 124 17.57 28.27 11.32
CA SER A 124 16.87 26.98 11.30
C SER A 124 16.74 26.33 9.92
N GLY A 125 17.48 26.79 8.91
CA GLY A 125 17.48 26.27 7.54
C GLY A 125 18.43 25.10 7.30
N LYS A 126 19.30 24.78 8.27
CA LYS A 126 20.27 23.69 8.17
C LYS A 126 19.63 22.34 8.55
N ARG A 127 19.65 21.38 7.62
CA ARG A 127 19.27 19.97 7.82
C ARG A 127 20.53 19.08 7.71
N THR A 128 20.37 17.78 7.90
CA THR A 128 21.50 16.82 7.92
C THR A 128 22.25 16.78 6.59
N ARG A 129 21.53 16.80 5.47
CA ARG A 129 22.09 16.64 4.13
C ARG A 129 21.91 17.86 3.22
N CYS A 130 21.04 18.79 3.61
CA CYS A 130 20.77 20.00 2.85
C CYS A 130 20.65 21.23 3.76
N ALA A 131 20.73 22.42 3.19
CA ALA A 131 20.63 23.67 3.93
C ALA A 131 20.02 24.78 3.05
N LEU A 132 19.08 25.53 3.61
CA LEU A 132 18.53 26.74 2.99
C LEU A 132 19.57 27.86 3.01
N VAL A 133 19.99 28.31 1.85
CA VAL A 133 21.03 29.33 1.71
C VAL A 133 20.41 30.72 1.66
N LYS A 134 21.01 31.67 2.37
CA LYS A 134 20.58 33.07 2.36
C LYS A 134 20.59 33.65 0.94
N PRO A 135 19.70 34.61 0.63
CA PRO A 135 19.70 35.29 -0.66
C PRO A 135 21.09 35.77 -1.05
N LYS A 136 21.52 35.45 -2.27
CA LYS A 136 22.81 35.82 -2.87
C LYS A 136 24.06 35.22 -2.19
N ALA A 137 23.92 34.37 -1.18
CA ALA A 137 25.06 33.65 -0.60
C ALA A 137 25.45 32.45 -1.47
N THR A 138 26.76 32.25 -1.63
CA THR A 138 27.33 31.13 -2.40
C THR A 138 28.04 30.16 -1.48
N THR A 139 27.87 28.86 -1.71
CA THR A 139 28.57 27.81 -0.97
C THR A 139 29.52 27.04 -1.90
N SER A 140 30.48 26.31 -1.34
CA SER A 140 31.31 25.37 -2.11
C SER A 140 30.58 24.06 -2.50
N TYR A 141 29.35 23.88 -2.01
CA TYR A 141 28.51 22.72 -2.31
C TYR A 141 27.60 22.99 -3.50
N MET A 142 27.04 21.91 -4.06
CA MET A 142 26.02 22.02 -5.09
C MET A 142 24.82 22.81 -4.54
N GLN A 143 24.47 23.91 -5.20
CA GLN A 143 23.29 24.71 -4.90
C GLN A 143 22.26 24.51 -6.00
N VAL A 144 21.04 24.16 -5.62
CA VAL A 144 19.91 23.97 -6.53
C VAL A 144 18.72 24.82 -6.11
N PRO A 145 17.91 25.32 -7.05
CA PRO A 145 16.65 25.95 -6.70
C PRO A 145 15.69 24.90 -6.15
N TRP A 146 14.81 25.30 -5.24
CA TRP A 146 13.71 24.44 -4.83
C TRP A 146 12.65 24.34 -5.93
N THR A 147 12.15 23.14 -6.20
CA THR A 147 11.17 22.85 -7.27
C THR A 147 9.93 23.74 -7.20
N TRP A 148 9.49 24.09 -6.00
CA TRP A 148 8.30 24.90 -5.74
C TRP A 148 8.63 26.34 -5.32
N ASN A 149 9.85 26.83 -5.45
CA ASN A 149 10.16 28.26 -5.45
C ASN A 149 11.62 28.42 -5.87
N SER A 150 11.86 28.95 -7.09
CA SER A 150 13.22 29.12 -7.61
C SER A 150 14.05 30.18 -6.88
N ASP A 151 13.40 31.05 -6.10
CA ASP A 151 14.09 32.04 -5.27
C ASP A 151 14.72 31.41 -4.01
N ILE A 152 14.30 30.19 -3.65
CA ILE A 152 14.89 29.43 -2.56
C ILE A 152 16.06 28.61 -3.10
N SER A 153 17.26 28.93 -2.61
CA SER A 153 18.48 28.17 -2.92
C SER A 153 18.77 27.14 -1.84
N ILE A 154 18.94 25.89 -2.23
CA ILE A 154 19.27 24.77 -1.33
C ILE A 154 20.69 24.28 -1.63
N ALA A 155 21.58 24.33 -0.65
CA ALA A 155 22.88 23.65 -0.73
C ALA A 155 22.74 22.19 -0.28
N ALA A 156 23.29 21.25 -1.04
CA ALA A 156 23.29 19.82 -0.73
C ALA A 156 24.71 19.31 -0.45
N ALA A 157 24.91 18.57 0.64
CA ALA A 157 26.19 17.96 0.96
C ALA A 157 26.58 16.93 -0.11
N THR A 158 27.65 17.22 -0.86
CA THR A 158 28.08 16.39 -2.00
C THR A 158 28.49 14.98 -1.56
N GLY A 159 28.08 13.96 -2.33
CA GLY A 159 28.40 12.56 -2.07
C GLY A 159 27.71 12.03 -0.82
N ALA A 160 28.34 11.12 -0.09
CA ALA A 160 27.80 10.53 1.15
C ALA A 160 28.21 11.33 2.42
N ARG A 161 28.13 12.67 2.40
CA ARG A 161 28.53 13.55 3.51
C ARG A 161 27.36 14.21 4.23
N VAL A 162 27.56 14.68 5.46
CA VAL A 162 26.51 15.32 6.27
C VAL A 162 26.99 16.62 6.89
N PHE A 163 26.11 17.61 7.03
CA PHE A 163 26.44 18.89 7.65
C PHE A 163 26.43 18.86 9.19
N TYR A 164 25.92 17.78 9.79
CA TYR A 164 26.02 17.47 11.21
C TYR A 164 26.91 16.25 11.39
N ALA A 165 27.87 16.29 12.31
CA ALA A 165 28.69 15.13 12.64
C ALA A 165 27.89 14.11 13.46
N GLY A 166 28.34 12.85 13.46
CA GLY A 166 27.74 11.80 14.30
C GLY A 166 26.47 11.15 13.73
N CYS A 167 26.16 11.39 12.44
CA CYS A 167 25.00 10.78 11.79
C CYS A 167 25.41 9.49 11.07
N GLU A 168 24.81 8.36 11.46
CA GLU A 168 24.96 7.08 10.75
C GLU A 168 23.85 6.84 9.72
N TYR A 169 22.69 7.45 9.93
CA TYR A 169 21.56 7.48 9.00
C TYR A 169 21.30 8.92 8.55
N ALA A 170 21.10 9.14 7.26
CA ALA A 170 20.69 10.46 6.75
C ALA A 170 19.98 10.38 5.40
N HIS A 171 19.13 11.35 5.12
CA HIS A 171 18.47 11.58 3.83
C HIS A 171 18.29 13.09 3.59
N GLY A 172 17.75 13.45 2.42
CA GLY A 172 17.48 14.85 2.03
C GLY A 172 18.63 15.52 1.26
N GLY A 173 19.61 14.75 0.79
CA GLY A 173 20.69 15.19 -0.09
C GLY A 173 20.44 14.85 -1.56
N ILE A 174 21.49 14.98 -2.37
CA ILE A 174 21.48 14.63 -3.79
C ILE A 174 22.55 13.57 -4.02
N SER A 175 22.14 12.31 -4.03
CA SER A 175 22.98 11.16 -4.34
C SER A 175 22.18 10.10 -5.10
N PRO A 176 22.83 9.17 -5.83
CA PRO A 176 22.12 8.07 -6.47
C PRO A 176 21.27 7.26 -5.49
N GLN A 177 21.77 7.01 -4.27
CA GLN A 177 21.06 6.27 -3.22
C GLN A 177 19.79 6.98 -2.74
N GLU A 178 19.78 8.32 -2.75
CA GLU A 178 18.62 9.11 -2.32
C GLU A 178 17.65 9.42 -3.46
N CYS A 179 18.12 9.50 -4.71
CA CYS A 179 17.33 10.02 -5.84
C CYS A 179 16.95 8.98 -6.91
N VAL A 180 17.64 7.84 -6.99
CA VAL A 180 17.28 6.76 -7.93
C VAL A 180 16.27 5.84 -7.25
N LEU A 181 14.99 6.16 -7.44
CA LEU A 181 13.89 5.48 -6.76
C LEU A 181 13.31 4.38 -7.66
N PRO A 182 13.34 3.10 -7.24
CA PRO A 182 12.74 2.03 -8.02
C PRO A 182 11.21 2.17 -8.02
N VAL A 183 10.61 1.89 -9.18
CA VAL A 183 9.17 1.63 -9.29
C VAL A 183 9.00 0.14 -9.50
N ILE A 184 8.45 -0.55 -8.52
CA ILE A 184 8.19 -1.99 -8.61
C ILE A 184 6.71 -2.18 -8.91
N LEU A 185 6.43 -2.91 -9.99
CA LEU A 185 5.08 -3.28 -10.38
C LEU A 185 4.91 -4.77 -10.09
N VAL A 186 3.98 -5.10 -9.20
CA VAL A 186 3.61 -6.48 -8.89
C VAL A 186 2.18 -6.67 -9.36
N THR A 187 2.00 -7.44 -10.43
CA THR A 187 0.66 -7.70 -10.96
C THR A 187 -0.01 -8.79 -10.15
N GLY A 188 -1.28 -8.57 -9.81
CA GLY A 188 -2.16 -9.62 -9.32
C GLY A 188 -2.14 -10.78 -10.29
N ASN A 189 -2.10 -12.01 -9.79
CA ASN A 189 -2.38 -13.14 -10.66
C ASN A 189 -3.86 -13.03 -11.04
N LYS A 190 -4.15 -12.44 -12.20
CA LYS A 190 -5.49 -12.42 -12.79
C LYS A 190 -6.01 -13.82 -13.12
N VAL A 191 -5.23 -14.86 -12.84
CA VAL A 191 -5.75 -16.20 -12.61
C VAL A 191 -6.48 -16.22 -11.26
N ARG A 192 -7.60 -15.48 -11.19
CA ARG A 192 -8.79 -16.15 -10.71
C ARG A 192 -9.02 -17.19 -11.81
N SER A 193 -8.56 -18.43 -11.62
CA SER A 193 -9.21 -19.52 -12.34
C SER A 193 -10.67 -19.28 -12.11
N GLU A 194 -11.43 -18.96 -13.16
CA GLU A 194 -12.79 -18.45 -13.07
C GLU A 194 -13.60 -19.41 -12.22
N VAL A 195 -13.69 -19.11 -10.90
CA VAL A 195 -14.32 -20.01 -9.94
C VAL A 195 -15.76 -19.99 -10.32
N SER A 196 -16.20 -21.08 -10.93
CA SER A 196 -17.51 -21.16 -11.55
C SER A 196 -18.16 -22.46 -11.11
N ILE A 197 -19.39 -22.34 -10.60
CA ILE A 197 -20.18 -23.48 -10.18
C ILE A 197 -20.68 -24.17 -11.45
N SER A 198 -19.92 -25.16 -11.93
CA SER A 198 -20.22 -25.91 -13.14
C SER A 198 -21.39 -26.87 -12.92
N LYS A 199 -21.56 -27.37 -11.68
CA LYS A 199 -22.65 -28.26 -11.30
C LYS A 199 -23.16 -27.96 -9.90
N ALA A 200 -24.47 -27.88 -9.76
CA ALA A 200 -25.19 -27.88 -8.49
C ALA A 200 -26.47 -28.69 -8.71
N GLN A 201 -26.54 -29.88 -8.13
CA GLN A 201 -27.65 -30.81 -8.33
C GLN A 201 -28.15 -31.36 -7.00
N TRP A 202 -29.46 -31.37 -6.83
CA TRP A 202 -30.10 -31.99 -5.70
C TRP A 202 -30.39 -33.47 -5.97
N GLU A 203 -30.13 -34.30 -4.96
CA GLU A 203 -30.59 -35.68 -4.87
C GLU A 203 -31.38 -35.81 -3.56
N GLY A 204 -32.68 -35.51 -3.62
CA GLY A 204 -33.46 -35.20 -2.41
C GLY A 204 -32.89 -33.96 -1.72
N PHE A 205 -32.59 -34.05 -0.42
CA PHE A 205 -31.97 -32.95 0.34
C PHE A 205 -30.44 -32.96 0.37
N ARG A 206 -29.80 -33.74 -0.50
CA ARG A 206 -28.34 -33.68 -0.69
C ARG A 206 -28.00 -32.81 -1.88
N LEU A 207 -27.26 -31.75 -1.67
CA LEU A 207 -26.73 -30.91 -2.74
C LEU A 207 -25.32 -31.39 -3.10
N ARG A 208 -25.11 -31.76 -4.37
CA ARG A 208 -23.80 -32.13 -4.92
C ARG A 208 -23.28 -31.01 -5.81
N LEU A 209 -22.02 -30.67 -5.63
CA LEU A 209 -21.37 -29.53 -6.27
C LEU A 209 -20.14 -29.94 -7.06
N GLU A 210 -19.92 -29.24 -8.18
CA GLU A 210 -18.66 -29.21 -8.91
C GLU A 210 -18.35 -27.74 -9.24
N VAL A 211 -17.14 -27.31 -8.89
CA VAL A 211 -16.69 -25.93 -9.01
C VAL A 211 -15.36 -25.92 -9.75
N ALA A 212 -15.37 -25.41 -10.99
CA ALA A 212 -14.16 -25.30 -11.78
C ALA A 212 -13.20 -24.30 -11.10
N GLY A 213 -11.93 -24.71 -10.89
CA GLY A 213 -10.95 -23.90 -10.17
C GLY A 213 -11.25 -23.73 -8.67
N GLY A 214 -12.07 -24.61 -8.08
CA GLY A 214 -12.53 -24.49 -6.71
C GLY A 214 -11.80 -25.37 -5.68
N ALA A 215 -10.67 -25.99 -6.02
CA ALA A 215 -9.93 -26.83 -5.08
C ALA A 215 -9.54 -26.03 -3.81
N ASP A 216 -9.65 -26.69 -2.64
CA ASP A 216 -9.39 -26.14 -1.30
C ASP A 216 -10.31 -24.99 -0.84
N LEU A 217 -11.21 -24.50 -1.69
CA LEU A 217 -12.20 -23.49 -1.30
C LEU A 217 -13.33 -24.10 -0.46
N GLU A 218 -14.14 -23.26 0.15
CA GLU A 218 -15.28 -23.70 0.95
C GLU A 218 -16.62 -23.39 0.27
N ALA A 219 -17.59 -24.30 0.32
CA ALA A 219 -18.96 -24.09 -0.12
C ALA A 219 -19.90 -23.93 1.08
N ASP A 220 -20.77 -22.93 1.01
CA ASP A 220 -21.82 -22.67 1.99
C ASP A 220 -23.17 -22.43 1.28
N LEU A 221 -24.27 -22.77 1.93
CA LEU A 221 -25.62 -22.56 1.40
C LEU A 221 -26.37 -21.62 2.33
N ARG A 222 -26.78 -20.45 1.84
CA ARG A 222 -27.38 -19.40 2.65
C ARG A 222 -28.84 -19.17 2.26
N LEU A 223 -29.69 -18.85 3.22
CA LEU A 223 -31.12 -18.60 2.98
C LEU A 223 -31.33 -17.26 2.24
N GLY A 224 -32.16 -17.26 1.19
CA GLY A 224 -32.47 -16.09 0.37
C GLY A 224 -31.69 -16.04 -0.96
N SER A 225 -31.94 -15.01 -1.77
CA SER A 225 -31.27 -14.79 -3.07
C SER A 225 -29.88 -14.15 -2.94
N GLU A 226 -29.57 -13.60 -1.78
CA GLU A 226 -28.36 -12.82 -1.52
C GLU A 226 -27.30 -13.64 -0.78
N THR A 227 -26.05 -13.19 -0.84
CA THR A 227 -24.92 -13.85 -0.17
C THR A 227 -24.90 -13.67 1.34
N SER A 228 -25.70 -12.78 1.92
CA SER A 228 -25.63 -12.42 3.35
C SER A 228 -26.61 -13.20 4.23
N GLY A 229 -27.35 -14.16 3.67
CA GLY A 229 -28.32 -14.96 4.41
C GLY A 229 -27.70 -15.85 5.49
N PRO A 230 -28.49 -16.32 6.47
CA PRO A 230 -28.02 -17.32 7.43
C PRO A 230 -27.67 -18.63 6.72
N SER A 231 -26.61 -19.30 7.17
CA SER A 231 -26.20 -20.61 6.63
C SER A 231 -27.22 -21.70 6.99
N LEU A 232 -27.55 -22.53 6.02
CA LEU A 232 -28.45 -23.68 6.11
C LEU A 232 -27.71 -24.98 6.42
N ILE A 233 -26.38 -24.94 6.53
CA ILE A 233 -25.54 -26.10 6.81
C ILE A 233 -24.66 -25.87 8.03
N LYS A 234 -24.27 -26.97 8.69
CA LYS A 234 -23.34 -26.91 9.83
C LYS A 234 -21.90 -26.77 9.34
N GLY A 235 -21.48 -25.51 9.21
CA GLY A 235 -20.16 -25.13 8.73
C GLY A 235 -20.02 -25.30 7.22
N ALA A 236 -19.20 -24.44 6.62
CA ALA A 236 -18.88 -24.53 5.21
C ALA A 236 -18.12 -25.84 4.89
N ARG A 237 -18.18 -26.27 3.63
CA ARG A 237 -17.62 -27.55 3.18
C ARG A 237 -16.49 -27.33 2.20
N VAL A 238 -15.31 -27.80 2.58
CA VAL A 238 -14.14 -27.80 1.70
C VAL A 238 -14.42 -28.62 0.44
N LEU A 239 -13.96 -28.09 -0.69
CA LEU A 239 -13.97 -28.71 -2.00
C LEU A 239 -12.68 -29.54 -2.19
N ASP A 240 -12.81 -30.75 -2.74
CA ASP A 240 -11.65 -31.62 -2.99
C ASP A 240 -10.73 -31.10 -4.12
N ASP A 241 -9.64 -31.81 -4.40
CA ASP A 241 -8.68 -31.47 -5.47
C ASP A 241 -9.32 -31.29 -6.87
N ASN A 242 -10.52 -31.85 -7.08
CA ASN A 242 -11.28 -31.73 -8.33
C ASN A 242 -12.39 -30.66 -8.24
N GLY A 243 -12.44 -29.88 -7.16
CA GLY A 243 -13.46 -28.87 -6.91
C GLY A 243 -14.83 -29.46 -6.61
N ARG A 244 -14.89 -30.64 -5.97
CA ARG A 244 -16.16 -31.33 -5.67
C ARG A 244 -16.43 -31.40 -4.18
N THR A 245 -17.69 -31.25 -3.83
CA THR A 245 -18.17 -31.49 -2.47
C THR A 245 -19.66 -31.83 -2.47
N SER A 246 -20.16 -32.28 -1.32
CA SER A 246 -21.61 -32.47 -1.13
C SER A 246 -21.99 -32.32 0.33
N PHE A 247 -23.22 -31.88 0.56
CA PHE A 247 -23.75 -31.76 1.92
C PHE A 247 -25.26 -32.01 1.97
N LEU A 248 -25.70 -32.47 3.14
CA LEU A 248 -27.12 -32.62 3.47
C LEU A 248 -27.65 -31.30 4.02
N VAL A 249 -28.85 -30.95 3.59
CA VAL A 249 -29.61 -29.79 4.04
C VAL A 249 -30.87 -30.28 4.77
N SER A 250 -31.33 -29.52 5.76
CA SER A 250 -32.58 -29.82 6.47
C SER A 250 -33.79 -29.69 5.53
N ASP A 251 -34.85 -30.47 5.77
CA ASP A 251 -36.14 -30.36 5.07
C ASP A 251 -36.98 -29.17 5.56
N GLU A 252 -36.62 -28.56 6.69
CA GLU A 252 -37.28 -27.37 7.26
C GLU A 252 -37.38 -26.19 6.28
N HIS A 253 -36.49 -26.13 5.28
CA HIS A 253 -36.42 -25.06 4.27
C HIS A 253 -36.78 -25.56 2.86
N GLU A 254 -37.47 -26.70 2.74
CA GLU A 254 -37.88 -27.25 1.44
C GLU A 254 -38.67 -26.22 0.61
N GLY A 255 -38.29 -26.06 -0.66
CA GLY A 255 -38.93 -25.11 -1.57
C GLY A 255 -38.55 -23.65 -1.36
N GLU A 256 -37.77 -23.31 -0.33
CA GLU A 256 -37.28 -21.95 -0.13
C GLU A 256 -36.13 -21.61 -1.09
N THR A 257 -35.99 -20.30 -1.36
CA THR A 257 -34.87 -19.79 -2.16
C THR A 257 -33.60 -19.75 -1.31
N ALA A 258 -32.50 -20.26 -1.85
CA ALA A 258 -31.19 -20.24 -1.23
C ALA A 258 -30.11 -19.81 -2.21
N CYS A 259 -29.03 -19.23 -1.68
CA CYS A 259 -27.85 -18.83 -2.41
C CYS A 259 -26.68 -19.74 -2.01
N LEU A 260 -26.21 -20.53 -2.97
CA LEU A 260 -24.97 -21.28 -2.86
C LEU A 260 -23.81 -20.30 -3.06
N VAL A 261 -22.88 -20.25 -2.11
CA VAL A 261 -21.69 -19.39 -2.17
C VAL A 261 -20.42 -20.22 -2.04
N ILE A 262 -19.40 -19.84 -2.80
CA ILE A 262 -18.03 -20.38 -2.69
C ILE A 262 -17.17 -19.31 -2.02
N LEU A 263 -16.42 -19.69 -1.00
CA LEU A 263 -15.65 -18.82 -0.12
C LEU A 263 -14.16 -19.09 -0.30
N ASP A 264 -13.34 -18.04 -0.28
CA ASP A 264 -11.88 -18.15 -0.15
C ASP A 264 -11.44 -18.38 1.30
N ASP A 265 -10.13 -18.58 1.51
CA ASP A 265 -9.52 -18.77 2.83
C ASP A 265 -9.78 -17.61 3.81
N ASN A 266 -10.20 -16.45 3.32
CA ASN A 266 -10.53 -15.26 4.12
C ASN A 266 -12.04 -15.12 4.36
N GLY A 267 -12.87 -16.06 3.87
CA GLY A 267 -14.33 -16.03 3.97
C GLY A 267 -15.02 -15.11 2.96
N HIS A 268 -14.33 -14.63 1.92
CA HIS A 268 -14.95 -13.81 0.88
C HIS A 268 -15.64 -14.67 -0.18
N VAL A 269 -16.82 -14.21 -0.63
CA VAL A 269 -17.54 -14.89 -1.71
C VAL A 269 -16.81 -14.69 -3.04
N VAL A 270 -16.36 -15.80 -3.63
CA VAL A 270 -15.68 -15.82 -4.93
C VAL A 270 -16.56 -16.29 -6.09
N SER A 271 -17.63 -17.02 -5.80
CA SER A 271 -18.67 -17.42 -6.77
C SER A 271 -19.99 -17.63 -6.04
N GLN A 272 -21.12 -17.45 -6.75
CA GLN A 272 -22.44 -17.72 -6.19
C GLN A 272 -23.43 -18.25 -7.23
N ARG A 273 -24.48 -18.94 -6.76
CA ARG A 273 -25.61 -19.39 -7.58
C ARG A 273 -26.88 -19.50 -6.74
N VAL A 274 -27.96 -18.90 -7.21
CA VAL A 274 -29.28 -19.07 -6.59
C VAL A 274 -29.86 -20.44 -6.97
N THR A 275 -30.47 -21.11 -6.00
CA THR A 275 -31.13 -22.41 -6.13
C THR A 275 -32.39 -22.43 -5.26
N THR A 276 -33.26 -23.41 -5.49
CA THR A 276 -34.33 -23.79 -4.56
C THR A 276 -33.91 -25.00 -3.75
N VAL A 277 -34.17 -25.01 -2.44
CA VAL A 277 -33.84 -26.16 -1.57
C VAL A 277 -34.67 -27.37 -1.97
N GLY A 278 -33.99 -28.47 -2.32
CA GLY A 278 -34.63 -29.71 -2.79
C GLY A 278 -35.26 -29.63 -4.19
N GLY A 279 -35.00 -28.55 -4.95
CA GLY A 279 -35.50 -28.38 -6.33
C GLY A 279 -34.75 -29.25 -7.36
N GLU A 280 -35.29 -29.38 -8.57
CA GLU A 280 -34.63 -30.11 -9.68
C GLU A 280 -33.33 -29.45 -10.18
#